data_AF-U3THU2-F1
#
_entry.id   AF-U3THU2-F1
#
_cell.length_a   1.000
_cell.length_b   1.000
_cell.length_c   1.000
_cell.angle_alpha   90.00
_cell.angle_beta   90.00
_cell.angle_gamma   90.00
#
_symmetry.space_group_name_H-M   'P 1'
#
loop_
_entity.id
_entity.type
_entity.pdbx_description
1 polymer ?
#
loop_
_entity_poly.entity_id
_entity_poly.type
_entity_poly.pdbx_seq_one_letter_code
_entity_poly.pdbx_strand_id
1 'polypeptide(L)'
;MAGSGLPEGVWLEFVAAPCGERYTMPLGVIGSGGAWRFRLYPGVGLVKIAESRGWRVDLRLLAPLDPLAFMESYLHRLEERLSYKSGCPEPDFSLGSWYSCSAVREGEEEGVLWFICKGGLKRLVQAPQTPYYRAYGCFVELLVAATKAKAGFREYLGVDIAALGRSFYTCVERSAPERRDLVEAARVALQDLLHAAGEA
;
A
#
# COMPACT_ATOMS: atom_id res chain seq x y z
N MET A 1 21.61 12.13 13.55
CA MET A 1 20.66 11.28 12.80
C MET A 1 19.32 11.98 12.81
N ALA A 2 18.89 12.55 11.68
CA ALA A 2 17.54 13.09 11.58
C ALA A 2 16.58 11.91 11.57
N GLY A 3 15.88 11.67 12.69
CA GLY A 3 14.82 10.66 12.75
C GLY A 3 13.81 10.94 11.64
N SER A 4 13.26 9.90 11.03
CA SER A 4 12.33 10.01 9.90
C SER A 4 11.07 10.83 10.22
N GLY A 5 10.85 11.22 11.48
CA GLY A 5 9.67 11.93 11.97
C GLY A 5 8.39 11.10 11.85
N LEU A 6 8.55 9.81 11.57
CA LEU A 6 7.46 8.86 11.42
C LEU A 6 7.27 8.09 12.74
N PRO A 7 6.03 7.80 13.14
CA PRO A 7 5.75 7.05 14.34
C PRO A 7 6.23 5.59 14.23
N GLU A 8 6.88 5.08 15.28
CA GLU A 8 7.21 3.66 15.43
C GLU A 8 6.03 2.89 16.07
N GLY A 9 6.00 1.58 15.88
CA GLY A 9 4.96 0.69 16.43
C GLY A 9 3.63 0.72 15.69
N VAL A 10 3.54 1.44 14.58
CA VAL A 10 2.33 1.53 13.75
C VAL A 10 2.63 1.17 12.30
N TRP A 11 1.66 0.52 11.64
CA TRP A 11 1.71 0.29 10.20
C TRP A 11 1.38 1.59 9.46
N LEU A 12 2.25 1.97 8.54
CA LEU A 12 2.11 3.11 7.65
C LEU A 12 1.82 2.61 6.24
N GLU A 13 0.79 3.16 5.63
CA GLU A 13 0.34 2.74 4.31
C GLU A 13 0.98 3.58 3.20
N PHE A 14 1.63 2.90 2.27
CA PHE A 14 2.29 3.51 1.11
C PHE A 14 1.83 2.83 -0.18
N VAL A 15 1.97 3.53 -1.30
CA VAL A 15 2.12 2.88 -2.59
C VAL A 15 3.60 2.62 -2.81
N ALA A 16 3.98 1.36 -2.98
CA ALA A 16 5.32 0.94 -3.33
C ALA A 16 5.49 0.89 -4.85
N ALA A 17 6.59 1.49 -5.31
CA ALA A 17 6.99 1.51 -6.71
C ALA A 17 8.49 1.12 -6.80
N PRO A 18 8.82 -0.13 -7.20
CA PRO A 18 10.19 -0.55 -7.39
C PRO A 18 10.87 0.24 -8.51
N CYS A 19 12.11 0.67 -8.28
CA CYS A 19 12.95 1.18 -9.35
C CYS A 19 13.24 0.08 -10.38
N GLY A 20 13.38 0.42 -11.65
CA GLY A 20 13.71 -0.51 -12.74
C GLY A 20 12.53 -1.33 -13.27
N GLU A 21 11.36 -1.27 -12.65
CA GLU A 21 10.12 -1.84 -13.20
C GLU A 21 9.03 -0.79 -13.28
N ARG A 22 8.10 -0.96 -14.23
CA ARG A 22 6.82 -0.24 -14.23
C ARG A 22 5.80 -1.10 -13.50
N TYR A 23 5.80 -0.97 -12.18
CA TYR A 23 4.91 -1.68 -11.29
C TYR A 23 4.61 -0.80 -10.09
N THR A 24 3.38 -0.81 -9.62
CA THR A 24 3.02 -0.25 -8.31
C THR A 24 2.12 -1.20 -7.54
N MET A 25 2.12 -1.09 -6.21
CA MET A 25 1.15 -1.78 -5.35
C MET A 25 0.99 -1.08 -4.00
N PRO A 26 -0.14 -1.24 -3.30
CA PRO A 26 -0.26 -0.90 -1.88
C PRO A 26 0.74 -1.71 -1.04
N LEU A 27 1.35 -1.07 -0.04
CA LEU A 27 2.33 -1.66 0.86
C LEU A 27 2.28 -0.99 2.24
N GLY A 28 2.00 -1.79 3.28
CA GLY A 28 2.18 -1.40 4.66
C GLY A 28 3.65 -1.52 5.10
N VAL A 29 4.16 -0.52 5.82
CA VAL A 29 5.52 -0.51 6.41
C VAL A 29 5.44 -0.13 7.89
N ILE A 30 6.11 -0.88 8.76
CA ILE A 30 6.14 -0.65 10.20
C ILE A 30 7.57 -0.32 10.68
N GLY A 31 7.67 0.69 11.54
CA GLY A 31 8.90 1.00 12.28
C GLY A 31 8.95 0.25 13.61
N SER A 32 10.06 -0.41 13.93
CA SER A 32 10.29 -1.04 15.23
C SER A 32 11.78 -1.10 15.57
N GLY A 33 12.16 -0.46 16.68
CA GLY A 33 13.53 -0.49 17.19
C GLY A 33 14.53 0.18 16.25
N GLY A 34 14.13 1.30 15.62
CA GLY A 34 14.95 2.02 14.65
C GLY A 34 15.07 1.37 13.26
N ALA A 35 14.39 0.24 13.02
CA ALA A 35 14.34 -0.43 11.73
C ALA A 35 12.94 -0.37 11.11
N TRP A 36 12.89 -0.20 9.79
CA TRP A 36 11.65 -0.14 9.01
C TRP A 36 11.48 -1.41 8.22
N ARG A 37 10.34 -2.08 8.39
CA ARG A 37 10.06 -3.40 7.83
C ARG A 37 8.72 -3.43 7.11
N PHE A 38 8.63 -4.33 6.15
CA PHE A 38 7.36 -4.67 5.50
C PHE A 38 7.34 -6.15 5.19
N ARG A 39 6.16 -6.64 4.81
CA ARG A 39 5.93 -8.04 4.49
C ARG A 39 5.25 -8.17 3.14
N LEU A 40 5.66 -9.16 2.35
CA LEU A 40 5.06 -9.49 1.06
C LEU A 40 4.39 -10.85 1.15
N TYR A 41 3.12 -10.91 0.77
CA TYR A 41 2.37 -12.16 0.68
C TYR A 41 2.77 -12.94 -0.57
N PRO A 42 2.65 -14.28 -0.56
CA PRO A 42 2.84 -15.09 -1.76
C PRO A 42 2.01 -14.59 -2.94
N GLY A 43 2.61 -14.63 -4.13
CA GLY A 43 1.91 -14.32 -5.38
C GLY A 43 1.84 -12.84 -5.77
N VAL A 44 2.19 -11.88 -4.89
CA VAL A 44 2.25 -10.46 -5.28
C VAL A 44 3.41 -10.19 -6.24
N GLY A 45 3.21 -9.29 -7.21
CA GLY A 45 4.20 -9.01 -8.27
C GLY A 45 5.57 -8.60 -7.74
N LEU A 46 5.60 -7.85 -6.62
CA LEU A 46 6.85 -7.41 -6.00
C LEU A 46 7.74 -8.57 -5.49
N VAL A 47 7.17 -9.75 -5.19
CA VAL A 47 7.96 -10.94 -4.83
C VAL A 47 8.80 -11.39 -6.02
N LYS A 48 8.21 -11.48 -7.22
CA LYS A 48 8.91 -11.87 -8.45
C LYS A 48 10.01 -10.86 -8.81
N ILE A 49 9.74 -9.58 -8.62
CA ILE A 49 10.71 -8.49 -8.85
C ILE A 49 11.88 -8.59 -7.86
N ALA A 50 11.60 -8.84 -6.59
CA ALA A 50 12.65 -9.02 -5.59
C ALA A 50 13.49 -10.28 -5.87
N GLU A 51 12.85 -11.40 -6.21
CA GLU A 51 13.52 -12.67 -6.50
C GLU A 51 14.48 -12.55 -7.69
N SER A 52 14.03 -11.94 -8.80
CA SER A 52 14.85 -11.73 -10.01
C SER A 52 16.08 -10.85 -9.77
N ARG A 53 16.13 -10.15 -8.62
CA ARG A 53 17.19 -9.22 -8.22
C ARG A 53 17.97 -9.69 -7.00
N GLY A 54 17.91 -10.99 -6.69
CA GLY A 54 18.64 -11.57 -5.57
C GLY A 54 18.12 -11.08 -4.21
N TRP A 55 16.80 -10.89 -4.10
CA TRP A 55 16.07 -10.47 -2.90
C TRP A 55 16.43 -9.07 -2.39
N ARG A 56 16.82 -8.20 -3.32
CA ARG A 56 17.14 -6.79 -3.09
C ARG A 56 16.35 -5.92 -4.05
N VAL A 57 15.71 -4.88 -3.52
CA VAL A 57 14.91 -3.96 -4.35
C VAL A 57 14.95 -2.55 -3.77
N ASP A 58 15.27 -1.58 -4.62
CA ASP A 58 15.10 -0.17 -4.28
C ASP A 58 13.67 0.26 -4.57
N LEU A 59 12.99 0.79 -3.56
CA LEU A 59 11.61 1.24 -3.62
C LEU A 59 11.52 2.76 -3.50
N ARG A 60 10.64 3.35 -4.30
CA ARG A 60 9.99 4.62 -4.00
C ARG A 60 8.66 4.32 -3.32
N LEU A 61 8.43 4.94 -2.17
CA LEU A 61 7.21 4.78 -1.39
C LEU A 61 6.46 6.12 -1.39
N LEU A 62 5.26 6.13 -1.94
CA LEU A 62 4.37 7.28 -1.98
C LEU A 62 3.35 7.16 -0.84
N ALA A 63 3.29 8.17 0.03
CA ALA A 63 2.17 8.41 0.93
C ALA A 63 1.25 9.43 0.26
N PRO A 64 0.15 8.98 -0.39
CA PRO A 64 -0.61 9.81 -1.31
C PRO A 64 -1.55 10.78 -0.58
N LEU A 65 -1.75 11.97 -1.16
CA LEU A 65 -2.75 12.94 -0.69
C LEU A 65 -4.18 12.49 -0.99
N ASP A 66 -4.38 11.88 -2.16
CA ASP A 66 -5.66 11.32 -2.60
C ASP A 66 -5.63 9.78 -2.49
N PRO A 67 -6.56 9.16 -1.74
CA PRO A 67 -6.60 7.71 -1.57
C PRO A 67 -6.82 6.94 -2.88
N LEU A 68 -7.33 7.58 -3.95
CA LEU A 68 -7.45 6.95 -5.28
C LEU A 68 -6.12 6.46 -5.85
N ALA A 69 -4.99 7.04 -5.43
CA ALA A 69 -3.67 6.53 -5.83
C ALA A 69 -3.44 5.08 -5.37
N PHE A 70 -4.00 4.67 -4.21
CA PHE A 70 -3.95 3.27 -3.79
C PHE A 70 -4.76 2.39 -4.74
N MET A 71 -5.95 2.82 -5.16
CA MET A 71 -6.76 2.08 -6.13
C MET A 71 -6.04 1.93 -7.48
N GLU A 72 -5.46 3.02 -7.97
CA GLU A 72 -4.74 3.01 -9.24
C GLU A 72 -3.53 2.08 -9.18
N SER A 73 -2.83 2.03 -8.03
CA SER A 73 -1.74 1.07 -7.85
C SER A 73 -2.22 -0.37 -7.72
N TYR A 74 -3.35 -0.59 -7.05
CA TYR A 74 -4.00 -1.89 -6.94
C TYR A 74 -4.44 -2.43 -8.32
N LEU A 75 -4.83 -1.53 -9.23
CA LEU A 75 -5.21 -1.85 -10.60
C LEU A 75 -4.05 -1.81 -11.61
N HIS A 76 -2.81 -1.56 -11.16
CA HIS A 76 -1.63 -1.42 -12.00
C HIS A 76 -1.75 -0.34 -13.10
N ARG A 77 -2.35 0.80 -12.74
CA ARG A 77 -2.53 1.98 -13.61
C ARG A 77 -1.69 3.17 -13.19
N LEU A 78 -1.29 3.24 -11.92
CA LEU A 78 -0.55 4.39 -11.42
C LEU A 78 0.82 4.52 -12.09
N GLU A 79 1.50 3.40 -12.36
CA GLU A 79 2.80 3.35 -13.06
C GLU A 79 2.80 4.02 -14.44
N GLU A 80 1.66 4.15 -15.10
CA GLU A 80 1.54 4.81 -16.40
C GLU A 80 1.55 6.34 -16.27
N ARG A 81 1.12 6.85 -15.11
CA ARG A 81 1.02 8.29 -14.80
C ARG A 81 2.27 8.85 -14.15
N LEU A 82 3.15 8.00 -13.62
CA LEU A 82 4.37 8.42 -12.96
C LEU A 82 5.44 8.80 -14.01
N SER A 83 6.17 9.88 -13.71
CA SER A 83 7.41 10.21 -14.41
C SER A 83 8.55 9.34 -13.89
N TYR A 84 9.47 8.93 -14.76
CA TYR A 84 10.60 8.08 -14.40
C TYR A 84 11.92 8.70 -14.82
N LYS A 85 12.92 8.64 -13.93
CA LYS A 85 14.30 9.04 -14.20
C LYS A 85 15.25 8.02 -13.63
N SER A 86 16.21 7.61 -14.47
CA SER A 86 17.17 6.55 -14.14
C SER A 86 16.49 5.26 -13.63
N GLY A 87 15.35 4.91 -14.22
CA GLY A 87 14.57 3.73 -13.87
C GLY A 87 13.71 3.86 -12.60
N CYS A 88 13.83 4.91 -11.80
CA CYS A 88 12.98 5.12 -10.62
C CYS A 88 11.83 6.10 -10.92
N PRO A 89 10.66 5.95 -10.29
CA PRO A 89 9.67 7.01 -10.22
C PRO A 89 10.29 8.29 -9.65
N GLU A 90 10.03 9.42 -10.30
CA GLU A 90 10.40 10.74 -9.81
C GLU A 90 9.41 11.19 -8.73
N PRO A 91 9.89 11.66 -7.56
CA PRO A 91 9.02 12.20 -6.53
C PRO A 91 8.20 13.39 -7.04
N ASP A 92 6.88 13.25 -7.01
CA ASP A 92 5.92 14.31 -7.33
C ASP A 92 5.20 14.76 -6.05
N PHE A 93 5.47 16.01 -5.65
CA PHE A 93 4.87 16.64 -4.47
C PHE A 93 3.35 16.77 -4.58
N SER A 94 2.79 16.88 -5.79
CA SER A 94 1.34 17.00 -6.01
C SER A 94 0.60 15.69 -5.74
N LEU A 95 1.29 14.55 -5.84
CA LEU A 95 0.72 13.23 -5.51
C LEU A 95 0.84 12.92 -4.02
N GLY A 96 1.90 13.39 -3.36
CA GLY A 96 2.06 13.24 -1.91
C GLY A 96 3.49 13.20 -1.45
N SER A 97 3.69 12.65 -0.25
CA SER A 97 5.02 12.56 0.36
C SER A 97 5.73 11.31 -0.15
N TRP A 98 7.01 11.44 -0.47
CA TRP A 98 7.79 10.34 -1.04
C TRP A 98 8.96 9.97 -0.14
N TYR A 99 9.22 8.67 -0.08
CA TYR A 99 10.31 8.08 0.68
C TYR A 99 11.07 7.10 -0.21
N SER A 100 12.34 6.86 0.09
CA SER A 100 13.11 5.76 -0.48
C SER A 100 13.40 4.70 0.57
N CYS A 101 13.31 3.45 0.16
CA CYS A 101 13.66 2.26 0.93
C CYS A 101 14.53 1.34 0.07
N SER A 102 15.78 1.10 0.48
CA SER A 102 16.61 0.05 -0.11
C SER A 102 16.29 -1.25 0.62
N ALA A 103 15.34 -2.02 0.09
CA ALA A 103 14.79 -3.19 0.75
C ALA A 103 15.65 -4.43 0.51
N VAL A 104 15.84 -5.21 1.57
CA VAL A 104 16.52 -6.52 1.53
C VAL A 104 15.68 -7.52 2.31
N ARG A 105 15.52 -8.74 1.78
CA ARG A 105 14.83 -9.81 2.50
C ARG A 105 15.55 -10.11 3.82
N GLU A 106 14.78 -10.13 4.91
CA GLU A 106 15.24 -10.45 6.26
C GLU A 106 14.93 -11.90 6.62
N GLY A 107 13.80 -12.44 6.14
CA GLY A 107 13.38 -13.80 6.44
C GLY A 107 12.03 -14.16 5.84
N GLU A 108 11.46 -15.25 6.35
CA GLU A 108 10.12 -15.72 6.01
C GLU A 108 9.48 -16.30 7.27
N GLU A 109 8.20 -16.02 7.47
CA GLU A 109 7.41 -16.48 8.60
C GLU A 109 6.01 -16.81 8.10
N GLU A 110 5.54 -18.03 8.36
CA GLU A 110 4.21 -18.50 7.93
C GLU A 110 3.92 -18.29 6.42
N GLY A 111 4.95 -18.46 5.58
CA GLY A 111 4.86 -18.25 4.13
C GLY A 111 4.87 -16.77 3.70
N VAL A 112 5.00 -15.84 4.63
CA VAL A 112 5.08 -14.41 4.37
C VAL A 112 6.53 -13.95 4.38
N LEU A 113 6.96 -13.24 3.33
CA LEU A 113 8.33 -12.78 3.17
C LEU A 113 8.55 -11.44 3.87
N TRP A 114 9.48 -11.38 4.81
CA TRP A 114 9.84 -10.15 5.53
C TRP A 114 11.01 -9.43 4.86
N PHE A 115 10.90 -8.11 4.79
CA PHE A 115 11.91 -7.22 4.23
C PHE A 115 12.22 -6.08 5.19
N ILE A 116 13.47 -5.64 5.17
CA ILE A 116 13.96 -4.49 5.92
C ILE A 116 14.49 -3.41 4.98
N CYS A 117 14.13 -2.15 5.23
CA CYS A 117 14.71 -0.98 4.57
C CYS A 117 16.10 -0.69 5.14
N LYS A 118 17.16 -1.09 4.43
CA LYS A 118 18.55 -0.79 4.80
C LYS A 118 18.78 0.72 4.81
N GLY A 119 19.30 1.24 5.92
CA GLY A 119 19.47 2.68 6.12
C GLY A 119 18.17 3.41 6.51
N GLY A 120 17.07 2.69 6.73
CA GLY A 120 15.78 3.24 7.13
C GLY A 120 14.97 3.84 5.97
N LEU A 121 13.88 4.54 6.30
CA LEU A 121 13.09 5.31 5.34
C LEU A 121 13.67 6.72 5.19
N LYS A 122 14.25 7.01 4.03
CA LYS A 122 14.74 8.35 3.72
C LYS A 122 13.65 9.15 3.01
N ARG A 123 13.23 10.26 3.62
CA ARG A 123 12.28 11.20 3.00
C ARG A 123 12.92 11.88 1.80
N LEU A 124 12.21 11.90 0.68
CA LEU A 124 12.62 12.54 -0.57
C LEU A 124 11.87 13.86 -0.75
N VAL A 125 10.55 13.83 -0.53
CA VAL A 125 9.65 14.97 -0.66
C VAL A 125 8.61 14.89 0.45
N GLN A 126 8.25 16.04 1.04
CA GLN A 126 7.20 16.16 2.05
C GLN A 126 6.06 16.99 1.48
N ALA A 127 4.92 16.38 1.19
CA ALA A 127 3.71 17.11 0.82
C ALA A 127 2.98 17.68 2.05
N PRO A 128 2.06 18.65 1.87
CA PRO A 128 1.26 19.20 2.95
C PRO A 128 0.37 18.11 3.53
N GLN A 129 0.22 18.10 4.86
CA GLN A 129 -0.69 17.16 5.50
C GLN A 129 -2.13 17.59 5.22
N THR A 130 -2.93 16.68 4.66
CA THR A 130 -4.39 16.85 4.62
C THR A 130 -4.96 16.44 5.98
N PRO A 131 -6.01 17.13 6.47
CA PRO A 131 -6.72 16.67 7.66
C PRO A 131 -7.19 15.23 7.49
N TYR A 132 -7.10 14.45 8.55
CA TYR A 132 -7.64 13.09 8.56
C TYR A 132 -9.15 13.15 8.28
N TYR A 133 -9.60 12.42 7.26
CA TYR A 133 -11.01 12.22 7.00
C TYR A 133 -11.30 10.73 6.88
N ARG A 134 -12.40 10.32 7.52
CA ARG A 134 -12.73 8.92 7.80
C ARG A 134 -12.83 8.04 6.55
N ALA A 135 -13.32 8.61 5.43
CA ALA A 135 -13.43 7.86 4.17
C ALA A 135 -12.06 7.41 3.64
N TYR A 136 -10.98 8.19 3.83
CA TYR A 136 -9.62 7.79 3.45
C TYR A 136 -9.24 6.48 4.14
N GLY A 137 -9.32 6.45 5.47
CA GLY A 137 -8.93 5.28 6.26
C GLY A 137 -9.77 4.06 5.92
N CYS A 138 -11.09 4.22 5.83
CA CYS A 138 -11.99 3.14 5.46
C CYS A 138 -11.73 2.61 4.04
N PHE A 139 -11.38 3.47 3.09
CA PHE A 139 -11.05 3.04 1.73
C PHE A 139 -9.75 2.23 1.68
N VAL A 140 -8.71 2.66 2.39
CA VAL A 140 -7.45 1.93 2.45
C VAL A 140 -7.65 0.57 3.12
N GLU A 141 -8.38 0.49 4.24
CA GLU A 141 -8.71 -0.79 4.89
C GLU A 141 -9.54 -1.71 4.00
N LEU A 142 -10.44 -1.17 3.17
CA LEU A 142 -11.17 -1.96 2.17
C LEU A 142 -10.22 -2.59 1.15
N LEU A 143 -9.21 -1.86 0.67
CA LEU A 143 -8.18 -2.40 -0.24
C LEU A 143 -7.31 -3.45 0.45
N VAL A 144 -6.98 -3.26 1.73
CA VAL A 144 -6.28 -4.27 2.54
C VAL A 144 -7.12 -5.55 2.65
N ALA A 145 -8.42 -5.43 2.94
CA ALA A 145 -9.31 -6.58 2.99
C ALA A 145 -9.45 -7.28 1.62
N ALA A 146 -9.55 -6.52 0.52
CA ALA A 146 -9.64 -7.07 -0.83
C ALA A 146 -8.37 -7.85 -1.22
N THR A 147 -7.19 -7.29 -0.93
CA THR A 147 -5.91 -7.97 -1.20
C THR A 147 -5.71 -9.20 -0.31
N LYS A 148 -6.13 -9.17 0.96
CA LYS A 148 -6.15 -10.34 1.85
C LYS A 148 -7.09 -11.44 1.34
N ALA A 149 -8.29 -11.09 0.90
CA ALA A 149 -9.22 -12.05 0.32
C ALA A 149 -8.60 -12.74 -0.92
N LYS A 150 -7.95 -11.96 -1.82
CA LYS A 150 -7.21 -12.50 -2.97
C LYS A 150 -6.04 -13.41 -2.57
N ALA A 151 -5.43 -13.16 -1.42
CA ALA A 151 -4.40 -14.02 -0.84
C ALA A 151 -4.96 -15.24 -0.09
N GLY A 152 -6.28 -15.48 -0.12
CA GLY A 152 -6.93 -16.65 0.46
C GLY A 152 -7.39 -16.50 1.91
N PHE A 153 -7.25 -15.31 2.51
CA PHE A 153 -7.73 -15.07 3.87
C PHE A 153 -9.26 -15.01 3.88
N ARG A 154 -9.89 -15.71 4.84
CA ARG A 154 -11.34 -15.67 5.09
C ARG A 154 -11.72 -14.74 6.24
N GLU A 155 -10.76 -14.43 7.10
CA GLU A 155 -10.96 -13.59 8.28
C GLU A 155 -9.84 -12.54 8.35
N TYR A 156 -10.18 -11.35 8.85
CA TYR A 156 -9.23 -10.30 9.20
C TYR A 156 -9.69 -9.60 10.48
N LEU A 157 -8.78 -9.43 11.44
CA LEU A 157 -9.07 -8.84 12.76
C LEU A 157 -10.16 -9.58 13.55
N GLY A 158 -10.29 -10.90 13.39
CA GLY A 158 -11.34 -11.68 14.06
C GLY A 158 -12.74 -11.52 13.42
N VAL A 159 -12.83 -10.90 12.24
CA VAL A 159 -14.08 -10.65 11.53
C VAL A 159 -14.02 -11.28 10.14
N ASP A 160 -15.12 -11.90 9.73
CA ASP A 160 -15.31 -12.37 8.36
C ASP A 160 -14.98 -11.26 7.36
N ILE A 161 -14.16 -11.59 6.37
CA ILE A 161 -13.57 -10.58 5.49
C ILE A 161 -14.62 -9.90 4.61
N ALA A 162 -15.71 -10.61 4.25
CA ALA A 162 -16.78 -10.08 3.43
C ALA A 162 -17.69 -9.14 4.22
N ALA A 163 -18.03 -9.49 5.47
CA ALA A 163 -18.74 -8.60 6.39
C ALA A 163 -17.93 -7.33 6.68
N LEU A 164 -16.62 -7.48 6.88
CA LEU A 164 -15.70 -6.38 7.11
C LEU A 164 -15.63 -5.45 5.88
N GLY A 165 -15.49 -6.02 4.67
CA GLY A 165 -15.49 -5.28 3.41
C GLY A 165 -16.74 -4.42 3.22
N ARG A 166 -17.93 -4.98 3.46
CA ARG A 166 -19.21 -4.24 3.38
C ARG A 166 -19.27 -3.08 4.39
N SER A 167 -18.72 -3.29 5.58
CA SER A 167 -18.65 -2.26 6.62
C SER A 167 -17.73 -1.11 6.21
N PHE A 168 -16.57 -1.40 5.61
CA PHE A 168 -15.66 -0.38 5.10
C PHE A 168 -16.25 0.38 3.90
N TYR A 169 -16.88 -0.30 2.95
CA TYR A 169 -17.61 0.38 1.86
C TYR A 169 -18.67 1.34 2.41
N THR A 170 -19.52 0.87 3.34
CA THR A 170 -20.54 1.71 3.98
C THR A 170 -19.91 2.91 4.69
N CYS A 171 -18.75 2.74 5.31
CA CYS A 171 -18.02 3.84 5.92
C CYS A 171 -17.56 4.89 4.89
N VAL A 172 -17.03 4.47 3.74
CA VAL A 172 -16.64 5.39 2.64
C VAL A 172 -17.86 6.16 2.14
N GLU A 173 -18.92 5.46 1.77
CA GLU A 173 -20.16 6.03 1.22
C GLU A 173 -20.76 7.08 2.15
N ARG A 174 -20.83 6.79 3.46
CA ARG A 174 -21.42 7.71 4.44
C ARG A 174 -20.51 8.86 4.84
N SER A 175 -19.19 8.68 4.78
CA SER A 175 -18.24 9.69 5.25
C SER A 175 -17.78 10.65 4.16
N ALA A 176 -17.98 10.30 2.87
CA ALA A 176 -17.67 11.17 1.73
C ALA A 176 -18.67 10.97 0.57
N PRO A 177 -19.99 11.14 0.78
CA PRO A 177 -21.02 10.86 -0.23
C PRO A 177 -20.85 11.67 -1.52
N GLU A 178 -20.25 12.86 -1.44
CA GLU A 178 -20.00 13.74 -2.61
C GLU A 178 -18.74 13.35 -3.39
N ARG A 179 -17.84 12.52 -2.84
CA ARG A 179 -16.68 11.97 -3.56
C ARG A 179 -17.10 10.74 -4.35
N ARG A 180 -17.92 10.95 -5.39
CA ARG A 180 -18.48 9.86 -6.23
C ARG A 180 -17.40 8.98 -6.85
N ASP A 181 -16.27 9.56 -7.20
CA ASP A 181 -15.06 8.87 -7.66
C ASP A 181 -14.54 7.86 -6.63
N LEU A 182 -14.44 8.27 -5.36
CA LEU A 182 -13.99 7.43 -4.27
C LEU A 182 -15.01 6.35 -3.90
N VAL A 183 -16.30 6.69 -3.89
CA VAL A 183 -17.39 5.73 -3.62
C VAL A 183 -17.44 4.66 -4.71
N GLU A 184 -17.29 5.05 -5.98
CA GLU A 184 -17.23 4.12 -7.10
C GLU A 184 -15.99 3.21 -7.02
N ALA A 185 -14.81 3.78 -6.72
CA ALA A 185 -13.61 3.00 -6.48
C ALA A 185 -13.80 2.00 -5.32
N ALA A 186 -14.47 2.41 -4.24
CA ALA A 186 -14.80 1.55 -3.10
C ALA A 186 -15.75 0.43 -3.50
N ARG A 187 -16.74 0.71 -4.35
CA ARG A 187 -17.64 -0.30 -4.89
C ARG A 187 -16.89 -1.35 -5.70
N VAL A 188 -15.96 -0.95 -6.56
CA VAL A 188 -15.10 -1.88 -7.32
C VAL A 188 -14.24 -2.73 -6.38
N ALA A 189 -13.59 -2.12 -5.38
CA ALA A 189 -12.79 -2.85 -4.40
C ALA A 189 -13.63 -3.86 -3.60
N LEU A 190 -14.87 -3.50 -3.22
CA LEU A 190 -15.80 -4.41 -2.55
C LEU A 190 -16.19 -5.59 -3.46
N GLN A 191 -16.51 -5.35 -4.73
CA GLN A 191 -16.86 -6.42 -5.67
C GLN A 191 -15.71 -7.42 -5.83
N ASP A 192 -14.49 -6.92 -5.99
CA ASP A 192 -13.28 -7.75 -6.04
C ASP A 192 -13.11 -8.60 -4.77
N LEU A 193 -13.34 -8.00 -3.61
CA LEU A 193 -13.28 -8.68 -2.31
C LEU A 193 -14.33 -9.79 -2.24
N LEU A 194 -15.60 -9.49 -2.52
CA LEU A 194 -16.69 -10.46 -2.43
C LEU A 194 -16.48 -11.63 -3.40
N HIS A 195 -15.99 -11.35 -4.61
CA HIS A 195 -15.62 -12.38 -5.57
C HIS A 195 -14.50 -13.29 -5.03
N ALA A 196 -13.43 -12.71 -4.49
CA ALA A 196 -12.35 -13.48 -3.86
C ALA A 196 -12.81 -14.26 -2.62
N ALA A 197 -13.80 -13.73 -1.88
CA ALA A 197 -14.45 -14.38 -0.75
C ALA A 197 -15.42 -15.50 -1.18
N GLY A 198 -15.73 -15.65 -2.46
CA GLY A 198 -16.65 -16.68 -2.96
C GLY A 198 -18.14 -16.35 -2.76
N GLU A 199 -18.48 -15.07 -2.60
CA GLU A 199 -19.85 -14.57 -2.39
C GLU A 199 -20.43 -13.88 -3.64
N ALA A 200 -19.86 -14.15 -4.82
CA ALA A 200 -20.30 -13.58 -6.10
C ALA A 200 -21.47 -14.35 -6.73
#